data_AF-A0A1R4HEJ9-F1
#
_entry.id   AF-A0A1R4HEJ9-F1
#
_cell.length_a   1.000
_cell.length_b   1.000
_cell.length_c   1.000
_cell.angle_alpha   90.00
_cell.angle_beta   90.00
_cell.angle_gamma   90.00
#
_symmetry.space_group_name_H-M   'P 1'
#
loop_
_entity.id
_entity.type
_entity.pdbx_description
1 polymer ?
#
loop_
_entity_poly.entity_id
_entity_poly.type
_entity_poly.pdbx_seq_one_letter_code
_entity_poly.pdbx_strand_id
1 'polypeptide(L)'
;MDIATLKDDVVLDFFSGSAACAHAVMQLNAEDGGKRRFIMVQLPEACDEKSEAYKAGYPTIAEIGKERIRRAGKKILKEMGCGLLERNSVGEALASTGKEGLVEAKASPTNIHLTEASPTKATIPDIGFRVLKIDSSNMKDIYYTPDAVR
;
A
#
# COMPACT_ATOMS: atom_id res chain seq x y z
N MET A 1 -3.79 10.44 -10.79
CA MET A 1 -2.51 10.36 -10.04
C MET A 1 -1.33 10.61 -10.95
N ASP A 2 -1.26 9.95 -12.11
CA ASP A 2 -0.17 10.11 -13.08
C ASP A 2 0.18 11.57 -13.46
N ILE A 3 -0.83 12.41 -13.69
CA ILE A 3 -0.61 13.83 -14.09
C ILE A 3 -0.17 14.72 -12.92
N ALA A 4 -0.54 14.38 -11.68
CA ALA A 4 -0.45 15.29 -10.52
C ALA A 4 0.61 14.89 -9.49
N THR A 5 1.31 13.78 -9.68
CA THR A 5 2.27 13.24 -8.70
C THR A 5 3.53 12.76 -9.38
N LEU A 6 4.67 13.08 -8.79
CA LEU A 6 5.95 12.43 -9.10
C LEU A 6 6.01 11.04 -8.44
N LYS A 7 7.02 10.26 -8.81
CA LYS A 7 7.15 8.86 -8.39
C LYS A 7 7.35 8.66 -6.88
N ASP A 8 7.75 9.66 -6.12
CA ASP A 8 8.06 9.53 -4.68
C ASP A 8 7.15 10.37 -3.76
N ASP A 9 6.08 10.93 -4.33
CA ASP A 9 5.17 11.85 -3.62
C ASP A 9 4.29 11.14 -2.59
N VAL A 10 3.66 11.95 -1.73
CA VAL A 10 2.68 11.50 -0.74
C VAL A 10 1.28 11.96 -1.15
N VAL A 11 0.36 11.03 -1.27
CA VAL A 11 -1.06 11.29 -1.57
C VAL A 11 -1.86 11.26 -0.27
N LEU A 12 -2.48 12.38 0.08
CA LEU A 12 -3.37 12.49 1.23
C LEU A 12 -4.82 12.53 0.76
N ASP A 13 -5.66 11.66 1.34
CA ASP A 13 -7.10 11.65 1.13
C ASP A 13 -7.81 11.63 2.48
N PHE A 14 -8.48 12.75 2.80
CA PHE A 14 -9.20 12.93 4.07
C PHE A 14 -10.65 12.48 4.05
N PHE A 15 -11.15 12.08 2.87
CA PHE A 15 -12.46 11.47 2.66
C PHE A 15 -12.28 10.14 1.92
N SER A 16 -11.39 9.31 2.44
CA SER A 16 -10.94 8.12 1.73
C SER A 16 -12.06 7.11 1.46
N GLY A 17 -13.14 7.14 2.25
CA GLY A 17 -14.29 6.25 2.11
C GLY A 17 -13.85 4.79 2.16
N SER A 18 -14.06 4.07 1.06
CA SER A 18 -13.63 2.68 0.92
C SER A 18 -12.16 2.54 0.47
N ALA A 19 -11.36 3.61 0.48
CA ALA A 19 -9.95 3.66 0.10
C ALA A 19 -9.63 3.28 -1.36
N ALA A 20 -10.46 3.71 -2.32
CA ALA A 20 -10.20 3.51 -3.75
C ALA A 20 -8.91 4.22 -4.20
N CYS A 21 -8.60 5.39 -3.61
CA CYS A 21 -7.39 6.15 -3.90
C CYS A 21 -6.11 5.34 -3.58
N ALA A 22 -6.04 4.70 -2.41
CA ALA A 22 -4.89 3.88 -2.02
C ALA A 22 -4.66 2.69 -2.99
N HIS A 23 -5.73 2.06 -3.47
CA HIS A 23 -5.65 1.02 -4.49
C HIS A 23 -5.02 1.54 -5.78
N ALA A 24 -5.48 2.69 -6.28
CA ALA A 24 -4.91 3.30 -7.49
C ALA A 24 -3.43 3.67 -7.33
N VAL A 25 -3.01 4.14 -6.15
CA VAL A 25 -1.61 4.45 -5.85
C VAL A 25 -0.74 3.19 -5.89
N MET A 26 -1.18 2.10 -5.25
CA MET A 26 -0.43 0.83 -5.27
C MET A 26 -0.32 0.26 -6.69
N GLN A 27 -1.41 0.34 -7.47
CA GLN A 27 -1.43 -0.11 -8.85
C GLN A 27 -0.46 0.70 -9.71
N LEU A 28 -0.50 2.03 -9.61
CA LEU A 28 0.39 2.90 -10.38
C LEU A 28 1.86 2.66 -10.04
N ASN A 29 2.19 2.48 -8.75
CA ASN A 29 3.55 2.12 -8.33
C ASN A 29 4.03 0.78 -8.92
N ALA A 30 3.12 -0.20 -9.04
CA ALA A 30 3.43 -1.49 -9.65
C ALA A 30 3.68 -1.37 -11.17
N GLU A 31 2.98 -0.46 -11.84
CA GLU A 31 3.08 -0.24 -13.29
C GLU A 31 4.33 0.59 -13.67
N ASP A 32 4.61 1.67 -12.94
CA ASP A 32 5.67 2.64 -13.30
C ASP A 32 6.94 2.54 -12.44
N GLY A 33 6.97 1.59 -11.50
CA GLY A 33 8.08 1.40 -10.56
C GLY A 33 8.23 2.53 -9.54
N GLY A 34 7.19 3.34 -9.33
CA GLY A 34 7.16 4.42 -8.36
C GLY A 34 7.12 3.94 -6.90
N LYS A 35 7.33 4.89 -5.99
CA LYS A 35 7.31 4.71 -4.53
C LYS A 35 6.37 5.73 -3.88
N ARG A 36 5.26 6.06 -4.56
CA ARG A 36 4.24 6.97 -4.04
C ARG A 36 3.67 6.39 -2.75
N ARG A 37 3.61 7.22 -1.72
CA ARG A 37 3.04 6.85 -0.41
C ARG A 37 1.64 7.42 -0.31
N PHE A 38 0.83 6.86 0.59
CA PHE A 38 -0.51 7.37 0.82
C PHE A 38 -0.83 7.52 2.31
N ILE A 39 -1.68 8.49 2.63
CA ILE A 39 -2.29 8.68 3.93
C ILE A 39 -3.80 8.76 3.70
N MET A 40 -4.54 7.80 4.24
CA MET A 40 -6.00 7.72 4.13
C MET A 40 -6.59 8.02 5.49
N VAL A 41 -7.46 9.02 5.57
CA VAL A 41 -8.25 9.33 6.77
C VAL A 41 -9.70 8.97 6.49
N GLN A 42 -10.31 8.27 7.44
CA GLN A 42 -11.72 7.91 7.41
C GLN A 42 -12.26 7.91 8.83
N LEU A 43 -13.40 8.56 9.04
CA LEU A 43 -14.14 8.46 10.29
C LEU A 43 -14.71 7.04 10.43
N PRO A 44 -14.76 6.48 11.65
CA PRO A 44 -15.33 5.16 11.92
C PRO A 44 -16.85 5.18 11.89
N GLU A 45 -17.41 5.60 10.75
CA GLU A 45 -18.85 5.64 10.49
C GLU A 45 -19.42 4.22 10.46
N ALA A 46 -20.46 3.99 11.26
CA ALA A 46 -21.13 2.70 11.33
C ALA A 46 -21.79 2.36 9.99
N CYS A 47 -21.61 1.12 9.55
CA CYS A 47 -22.35 0.60 8.40
C CYS A 47 -23.81 0.34 8.78
N ASP A 48 -24.74 0.50 7.84
CA ASP A 48 -26.13 0.07 8.02
C ASP A 48 -26.17 -1.45 8.29
N GLU A 49 -26.87 -1.87 9.34
CA GLU A 49 -27.01 -3.28 9.74
C GLU A 49 -27.58 -4.16 8.62
N LYS A 50 -28.38 -3.58 7.73
CA LYS A 50 -28.96 -4.29 6.59
C LYS A 50 -28.01 -4.43 5.41
N SER A 51 -26.88 -3.70 5.42
CA SER A 51 -25.92 -3.70 4.32
C SER A 51 -25.15 -5.01 4.22
N GLU A 52 -24.74 -5.35 3.00
CA GLU A 52 -23.89 -6.52 2.75
C GLU A 52 -22.54 -6.41 3.45
N ALA A 53 -22.01 -5.18 3.61
CA ALA A 53 -20.76 -4.95 4.32
C ALA A 53 -20.88 -5.29 5.80
N TYR A 54 -22.00 -4.91 6.45
CA TYR A 54 -22.24 -5.24 7.85
C TYR A 54 -22.40 -6.75 8.04
N LYS A 55 -23.18 -7.41 7.17
CA LYS A 55 -23.33 -8.89 7.17
C LYS A 55 -22.01 -9.63 6.94
N ALA A 56 -21.10 -9.04 6.16
CA ALA A 56 -19.76 -9.57 5.92
C ALA A 56 -18.77 -9.32 7.07
N GLY A 57 -19.23 -8.75 8.19
CA GLY A 57 -18.41 -8.54 9.40
C GLY A 57 -17.62 -7.23 9.39
N TYR A 58 -17.99 -6.25 8.56
CA TYR A 58 -17.38 -4.92 8.52
C TYR A 58 -18.28 -3.89 9.20
N PRO A 59 -18.12 -3.65 10.52
CA PRO A 59 -19.02 -2.78 11.29
C PRO A 59 -18.90 -1.29 10.92
N THR A 60 -17.77 -0.85 10.34
CA THR A 60 -17.57 0.54 9.94
C THR A 60 -16.98 0.67 8.54
N ILE A 61 -17.19 1.82 7.90
CA ILE A 61 -16.62 2.13 6.58
C ILE A 61 -15.09 2.02 6.59
N ALA A 62 -14.44 2.42 7.69
CA ALA A 62 -12.99 2.28 7.85
C ALA A 62 -12.51 0.82 7.79
N GLU A 63 -13.29 -0.14 8.30
CA GLU A 63 -12.98 -1.58 8.18
C GLU A 63 -13.01 -2.04 6.71
N ILE A 64 -14.00 -1.58 5.95
CA ILE A 64 -14.11 -1.87 4.50
C ILE A 64 -12.88 -1.33 3.77
N GLY A 65 -12.48 -0.09 4.06
CA GLY A 65 -11.30 0.53 3.46
C GLY A 65 -10.02 -0.25 3.75
N LYS A 66 -9.79 -0.64 5.01
CA LYS A 66 -8.63 -1.47 5.40
C LYS A 66 -8.59 -2.80 4.65
N GLU A 67 -9.74 -3.46 4.52
CA GLU A 67 -9.80 -4.73 3.82
C GLU A 67 -9.61 -4.57 2.32
N ARG A 68 -10.12 -3.49 1.70
CA ARG A 68 -9.81 -3.18 0.29
C ARG A 68 -8.30 -3.05 0.09
N ILE A 69 -7.61 -2.26 0.92
CA ILE A 69 -6.16 -2.05 0.77
C ILE A 69 -5.42 -3.39 0.90
N ARG A 70 -5.77 -4.22 1.89
CA ARG A 70 -5.17 -5.55 2.08
C ARG A 70 -5.38 -6.46 0.86
N ARG A 71 -6.60 -6.51 0.30
CA ARG A 71 -6.91 -7.35 -0.87
C ARG A 71 -6.24 -6.84 -2.14
N ALA A 72 -6.24 -5.52 -2.35
CA ALA A 72 -5.57 -4.88 -3.49
C ALA A 72 -4.07 -5.17 -3.46
N GLY A 73 -3.40 -4.97 -2.33
CA GLY A 73 -1.97 -5.27 -2.19
C GLY A 73 -1.65 -6.75 -2.46
N LYS A 74 -2.43 -7.68 -1.90
CA LYS A 74 -2.26 -9.12 -2.18
C LYS A 74 -2.45 -9.46 -3.66
N LYS A 75 -3.44 -8.84 -4.30
CA LYS A 75 -3.71 -9.04 -5.73
C LYS A 75 -2.54 -8.55 -6.59
N ILE A 76 -2.05 -7.34 -6.33
CA ILE A 76 -0.90 -6.75 -7.04
C ILE A 76 0.36 -7.61 -6.86
N LEU A 77 0.66 -8.08 -5.64
CA LEU A 77 1.79 -8.99 -5.41
C LEU A 77 1.68 -10.28 -6.22
N LYS A 78 0.48 -10.87 -6.25
CA LYS A 78 0.21 -12.10 -7.02
C LYS A 78 0.38 -11.88 -8.52
N GLU A 79 -0.13 -10.76 -9.04
CA GLU A 79 -0.03 -10.39 -10.45
C GLU A 79 1.42 -10.11 -10.88
N MET A 80 2.24 -9.52 -10.00
CA MET A 80 3.67 -9.31 -10.24
C MET A 80 4.53 -10.57 -10.08
N GLY A 81 3.93 -11.74 -9.78
CA GLY A 81 4.67 -13.00 -9.60
C GLY A 81 5.54 -13.06 -8.34
N CYS A 82 5.36 -12.12 -7.39
CA CYS A 82 6.06 -12.13 -6.12
C CYS A 82 5.26 -12.99 -5.12
N GLY A 83 5.56 -14.29 -5.07
CA GLY A 83 4.95 -15.21 -4.12
C GLY A 83 5.26 -14.81 -2.66
N LEU A 84 4.23 -14.79 -1.80
CA LEU A 84 4.36 -14.48 -0.38
C LEU A 84 5.34 -15.46 0.31
N LEU A 85 6.42 -14.94 0.88
CA LEU A 85 6.99 -15.52 2.09
C LEU A 85 5.99 -15.24 3.22
N GLU A 86 5.28 -16.26 3.69
CA GLU A 86 4.54 -16.16 4.95
C GLU A 86 5.55 -15.91 6.08
N ARG A 87 5.61 -14.66 6.57
CA ARG A 87 6.32 -14.32 7.80
C ARG A 87 5.50 -14.82 8.98
N ASN A 88 5.55 -16.11 9.23
CA ASN A 88 5.10 -16.68 10.50
C ASN A 88 6.28 -16.64 11.47
N SER A 89 6.10 -15.86 12.54
CA SER A 89 6.79 -15.93 13.84
C SER A 89 8.31 -15.62 13.88
N VAL A 90 8.64 -14.70 14.79
CA VAL A 90 9.92 -14.39 15.44
C VAL A 90 11.09 -13.77 14.62
N GLY A 91 11.44 -12.54 15.00
CA GLY A 91 12.82 -12.06 15.23
C GLY A 91 13.86 -12.07 14.09
N GLU A 92 14.42 -10.90 13.82
CA GLU A 92 15.79 -10.64 13.34
C GLU A 92 16.35 -11.29 12.07
N ALA A 93 16.78 -10.41 11.14
CA ALA A 93 18.02 -10.43 10.33
C ALA A 93 17.70 -9.73 9.00
N LEU A 94 18.05 -8.45 8.84
CA LEU A 94 19.36 -7.94 8.42
C LEU A 94 19.83 -8.52 7.06
N ALA A 95 20.17 -7.59 6.18
CA ALA A 95 20.76 -7.79 4.87
C ALA A 95 21.97 -8.74 4.86
N SER A 96 22.07 -9.59 3.83
CA SER A 96 23.33 -10.11 3.26
C SER A 96 23.05 -10.76 1.90
N THR A 97 23.46 -10.16 0.78
CA THR A 97 24.62 -10.57 -0.05
C THR A 97 24.72 -12.06 -0.42
N GLY A 98 24.70 -12.31 -1.74
CA GLY A 98 25.61 -13.23 -2.44
C GLY A 98 25.36 -14.74 -2.30
N LYS A 99 25.07 -15.39 -3.45
CA LYS A 99 25.81 -16.59 -3.90
C LYS A 99 25.48 -16.93 -5.35
N GLU A 100 26.54 -16.99 -6.13
CA GLU A 100 26.62 -17.47 -7.52
C GLU A 100 26.58 -19.01 -7.59
N GLY A 101 26.17 -19.53 -8.75
CA GLY A 101 26.72 -20.76 -9.33
C GLY A 101 25.88 -22.04 -9.23
N LEU A 102 25.26 -22.45 -10.34
CA LEU A 102 25.74 -23.62 -11.11
C LEU A 102 25.20 -23.58 -12.55
N VAL A 103 26.13 -23.66 -13.48
CA VAL A 103 25.97 -23.67 -14.93
C VAL A 103 25.54 -25.07 -15.39
N GLU A 104 24.55 -25.18 -16.28
CA GLU A 104 24.55 -26.24 -17.30
C GLU A 104 24.20 -25.65 -18.67
N ALA A 105 25.15 -25.81 -19.59
CA ALA A 105 25.07 -25.40 -20.98
C ALA A 105 24.37 -26.48 -21.83
N LYS A 106 23.46 -26.07 -22.72
CA LYS A 106 23.25 -26.76 -24.00
C LYS A 106 23.17 -25.74 -25.14
N ALA A 107 24.04 -25.95 -26.11
CA ALA A 107 24.32 -25.08 -27.24
C ALA A 107 23.22 -25.12 -28.32
N SER A 108 22.98 -23.98 -28.96
CA SER A 108 22.75 -23.90 -30.40
C SER A 108 23.09 -22.48 -30.91
N PRO A 109 23.90 -22.31 -31.98
CA PRO A 109 24.44 -21.02 -32.37
C PRO A 109 23.71 -20.41 -33.58
N THR A 110 23.03 -19.28 -33.43
CA THR A 110 22.86 -18.29 -34.53
C THR A 110 22.32 -16.96 -34.01
N ASN A 111 23.19 -15.94 -34.00
CA ASN A 111 22.95 -14.48 -33.87
C ASN A 111 21.72 -14.01 -33.08
N ILE A 112 21.92 -13.69 -31.80
CA ILE A 112 21.00 -12.85 -31.02
C ILE A 112 21.72 -11.53 -30.74
N HIS A 113 21.14 -10.44 -31.24
CA HIS A 113 21.53 -9.08 -30.94
C HIS A 113 21.52 -8.87 -29.41
N LEU A 114 22.67 -8.61 -28.81
CA LEU A 114 22.81 -8.22 -27.41
C LEU A 114 22.19 -6.83 -27.24
N THR A 115 20.88 -6.78 -27.02
CA THR A 115 20.31 -5.70 -26.23
C THR A 115 20.58 -6.07 -24.79
N GLU A 116 21.58 -5.42 -24.18
CA GLU A 116 21.72 -5.43 -22.72
C GLU A 116 20.56 -4.62 -22.14
N ALA A 117 19.36 -5.20 -22.12
CA ALA A 117 18.39 -4.84 -21.11
C ALA A 117 18.95 -5.38 -19.80
N SER A 118 19.65 -4.52 -19.06
CA SER A 118 20.02 -4.76 -17.67
C SER A 118 18.82 -5.38 -16.96
N PRO A 119 18.96 -6.51 -16.24
CA PRO A 119 17.88 -7.01 -15.41
C PRO A 119 17.71 -5.99 -14.28
N THR A 120 16.82 -5.01 -14.48
CA THR A 120 16.41 -4.10 -13.42
C THR A 120 15.74 -4.99 -12.39
N LYS A 121 16.51 -5.30 -11.35
CA LYS A 121 16.12 -6.05 -10.17
C LYS A 121 14.68 -5.70 -9.82
N ALA A 122 13.74 -6.60 -10.09
CA ALA A 122 12.31 -6.36 -9.90
C ALA A 122 12.09 -6.00 -8.43
N THR A 123 11.95 -4.71 -8.16
CA THR A 123 11.73 -4.19 -6.82
C THR A 123 10.30 -4.51 -6.44
N ILE A 124 10.13 -5.33 -5.41
CA ILE A 124 8.83 -5.67 -4.84
C ILE A 124 8.15 -4.34 -4.45
N PRO A 125 6.93 -4.04 -4.95
CA PRO A 125 6.23 -2.81 -4.61
C PRO A 125 5.87 -2.79 -3.13
N ASP A 126 5.93 -1.62 -2.50
CA ASP A 126 5.47 -1.45 -1.12
C ASP A 126 3.93 -1.47 -1.08
N ILE A 127 3.38 -2.60 -0.65
CA ILE A 127 1.95 -2.79 -0.41
C ILE A 127 1.58 -2.71 1.08
N GLY A 128 2.56 -2.41 1.93
CA GLY A 128 2.38 -2.34 3.38
C GLY A 128 1.61 -1.08 3.78
N PHE A 129 0.82 -1.17 4.84
CA PHE A 129 0.21 0.00 5.46
C PHE A 129 0.11 -0.20 6.97
N ARG A 130 0.01 0.91 7.69
CA ARG A 130 -0.23 0.92 9.14
C ARG A 130 -1.59 1.54 9.39
N VAL A 131 -2.25 1.05 10.43
CA VAL A 131 -3.55 1.56 10.88
C VAL A 131 -3.31 2.28 12.19
N LEU A 132 -3.69 3.56 12.22
CA LEU A 132 -3.63 4.39 13.41
C LEU A 132 -5.05 4.76 13.80
N LYS A 133 -5.29 4.88 15.11
CA LYS A 133 -6.53 5.44 15.67
C LYS A 133 -6.15 6.72 16.42
N ILE A 134 -7.00 7.74 16.29
CA ILE A 134 -6.86 8.96 17.08
C ILE A 134 -7.46 8.67 18.46
N ASP A 135 -6.68 8.95 19.50
CA ASP A 135 -7.15 8.85 20.89
C ASP A 135 -7.88 10.15 21.28
N SER A 136 -8.58 10.11 22.41
CA SER A 136 -9.16 11.30 23.04
C SER A 136 -8.11 12.40 23.20
N SER A 137 -8.49 13.62 22.85
CA SER A 137 -7.62 14.78 22.99
C SER A 137 -7.51 15.20 24.45
N ASN A 138 -6.30 15.47 24.93
CA ASN A 138 -6.08 16.15 26.21
C ASN A 138 -6.22 17.69 26.08
N MET A 139 -6.64 18.19 24.91
CA MET A 139 -6.90 19.61 24.68
C MET A 139 -8.24 19.97 25.30
N LYS A 140 -8.25 20.95 26.20
CA LYS A 140 -9.49 21.56 26.70
C LYS A 140 -10.16 22.30 25.55
N ASP A 141 -11.47 22.16 25.40
CA ASP A 141 -12.22 23.01 24.47
C ASP A 141 -12.14 24.46 24.96
N ILE A 142 -11.35 25.25 24.26
CA ILE A 142 -11.24 26.68 24.54
C ILE A 142 -12.21 27.40 23.61
N TYR A 143 -13.43 27.59 24.08
CA TYR A 143 -14.41 28.44 23.41
C TYR A 143 -14.14 29.90 23.79
N TYR A 144 -13.33 30.61 23.01
CA TYR A 144 -13.33 32.07 23.06
C TYR A 144 -14.40 32.59 22.11
N THR A 145 -15.45 33.21 22.64
CA THR A 145 -16.22 34.17 21.85
C THR A 145 -15.44 35.49 21.83
N PRO A 146 -15.37 36.21 20.70
CA PRO A 146 -14.68 37.50 20.62
C PRO A 146 -15.14 38.51 21.69
N ASP A 147 -16.39 38.38 22.15
CA ASP A 147 -16.98 39.23 23.18
C ASP A 147 -16.57 38.89 24.61
N ALA A 148 -15.95 37.72 24.85
CA ALA A 148 -15.52 37.30 26.19
C ALA A 148 -14.15 37.86 26.62
N VAL A 149 -13.49 38.64 25.76
CA VAL A 149 -12.12 39.18 25.99
C VAL A 149 -12.10 40.72 25.97
N ARG A 150 -13.18 41.37 26.40
CA ARG A 150 -13.25 42.84 26.54
C ARG A 150 -13.46 43.28 27.97
#